data_AF-A0A5J5CP06-F1
#
_entry.id   AF-A0A5J5CP06-F1
#
_cell.length_a   1.000
_cell.length_b   1.000
_cell.length_c   1.000
_cell.angle_alpha   90.00
_cell.angle_beta   90.00
_cell.angle_gamma   90.00
#
_symmetry.space_group_name_H-M   'P 1'
#
loop_
_entity.id
_entity.type
_entity.pdbx_description
1 polymer ?
#
loop_
_entity_poly.entity_id
_entity_poly.type
_entity_poly.pdbx_seq_one_letter_code
_entity_poly.pdbx_strand_id
1 'polypeptide(L)'
;MYPLPLALSKQKRQALLSRTRPLSLMTDWCLMGVLGLILLFSLASSQKLDPSKHPIVTTNYGKIRGIKKDLNNEILGPVEQYLGVPYATAPIGDRRFQPPEAPGSWQEIRNATQFAPVCPQNVHGVLPEIMLPVWFTDNLDVAAGYIQNQSEDCLYLNVYVPTEDAQQPFFLPSSLPVFRLSTLTLQPQPLTPHPISGLKNQGNWFWPPASCSFTKRREGGREGGRGSTGSPGDDIP
;
A
#
# COMPACT_ATOMS: atom_id res chain seq x y z
N MET A 1 75.86 -70.02 -23.56
CA MET A 1 76.06 -70.20 -22.11
C MET A 1 75.57 -68.94 -21.42
N TYR A 2 74.45 -69.01 -20.72
CA TYR A 2 74.08 -68.01 -19.70
C TYR A 2 75.17 -68.02 -18.60
N PRO A 3 75.49 -66.88 -17.97
CA PRO A 3 74.62 -66.37 -16.89
C PRO A 3 74.51 -64.83 -16.74
N LEU A 4 73.35 -64.40 -16.22
CA LEU A 4 73.13 -63.25 -15.32
C LEU A 4 73.54 -63.69 -13.88
N PRO A 5 73.64 -62.85 -12.80
CA PRO A 5 73.14 -61.47 -12.62
C PRO A 5 74.02 -60.55 -11.73
N LEU A 6 73.42 -59.41 -11.33
CA LEU A 6 73.67 -58.55 -10.14
C LEU A 6 74.54 -57.29 -10.34
N ALA A 7 73.93 -56.11 -10.22
CA ALA A 7 73.94 -55.35 -8.96
C ALA A 7 73.20 -54.00 -9.07
N LEU A 8 72.48 -53.68 -8.00
CA LEU A 8 71.76 -52.44 -7.71
C LEU A 8 72.71 -51.24 -7.43
N SER A 9 72.25 -50.01 -7.70
CA SER A 9 71.75 -49.07 -6.67
C SER A 9 72.02 -47.58 -6.94
N LYS A 10 70.97 -46.78 -6.69
CA LYS A 10 70.92 -45.49 -5.94
C LYS A 10 71.70 -44.27 -6.49
N GLN A 11 71.24 -43.01 -6.44
CA GLN A 11 70.04 -42.34 -5.93
C GLN A 11 70.22 -40.82 -6.21
N LYS A 12 69.12 -40.07 -6.15
CA LYS A 12 69.04 -38.71 -5.56
C LYS A 12 69.32 -37.49 -6.46
N ARG A 13 68.26 -36.95 -7.07
CA ARG A 13 67.89 -35.53 -6.90
C ARG A 13 66.36 -35.42 -6.76
N GLN A 14 65.92 -34.96 -5.59
CA GLN A 14 64.55 -34.60 -5.30
C GLN A 14 64.40 -33.07 -5.31
N ALA A 15 63.16 -32.66 -5.48
CA ALA A 15 62.53 -31.42 -5.00
C ALA A 15 62.64 -30.18 -5.90
N LEU A 16 61.58 -29.96 -6.69
CA LEU A 16 60.67 -28.79 -6.56
C LEU A 16 59.64 -28.82 -7.70
N LEU A 17 58.72 -29.78 -7.66
CA LEU A 17 57.45 -29.68 -8.38
C LEU A 17 56.36 -29.55 -7.33
N SER A 18 56.00 -28.29 -7.05
CA SER A 18 54.87 -27.94 -6.20
C SER A 18 53.58 -28.45 -6.84
N ARG A 19 53.11 -29.55 -6.26
CA ARG A 19 51.75 -30.11 -6.33
C ARG A 19 50.67 -29.01 -6.32
N THR A 20 50.23 -28.55 -7.49
CA THR A 20 49.04 -27.71 -7.63
C THR A 20 47.82 -28.55 -7.31
N ARG A 21 47.12 -28.15 -6.24
CA ARG A 21 45.97 -28.85 -5.64
C ARG A 21 44.73 -28.71 -6.56
N PRO A 22 43.90 -29.76 -6.74
CA PRO A 22 42.63 -29.70 -7.48
C PRO A 22 41.51 -29.07 -6.64
N LEU A 23 41.79 -27.96 -5.94
CA LEU A 23 40.87 -27.39 -4.94
C LEU A 23 39.89 -26.37 -5.55
N SER A 24 40.15 -25.82 -6.74
CA SER A 24 39.30 -24.79 -7.39
C SER A 24 38.06 -25.36 -8.07
N LEU A 25 38.16 -26.53 -8.72
CA LEU A 25 37.03 -27.17 -9.39
C LEU A 25 35.91 -27.58 -8.41
N MET A 26 36.28 -27.89 -7.17
CA MET A 26 35.34 -28.30 -6.13
C MET A 26 34.59 -27.10 -5.53
N THR A 27 35.22 -25.92 -5.49
CA THR A 27 34.59 -24.68 -5.04
C THR A 27 33.65 -24.10 -6.09
N ASP A 28 33.98 -24.23 -7.38
CA ASP A 28 33.14 -23.75 -8.48
C ASP A 28 31.83 -24.56 -8.62
N TRP A 29 31.89 -25.88 -8.44
CA TRP A 29 30.70 -26.73 -8.43
C TRP A 29 29.79 -26.43 -7.23
N CYS A 30 30.40 -26.11 -6.08
CA CYS A 30 29.66 -25.71 -4.89
C CYS A 30 28.95 -24.36 -5.08
N LEU A 31 29.64 -23.38 -5.67
CA LEU A 31 29.07 -22.07 -5.98
C LEU A 31 27.91 -22.16 -6.96
N MET A 32 28.03 -22.93 -8.03
CA MET A 32 26.94 -23.14 -9.00
C MET A 32 25.76 -23.92 -8.40
N GLY A 33 26.04 -24.88 -7.53
CA GLY A 33 25.01 -25.60 -6.77
C GLY A 33 24.23 -24.67 -5.83
N VAL A 34 24.92 -23.79 -5.12
CA VAL A 34 24.32 -22.79 -4.22
C VAL A 34 23.51 -21.75 -5.02
N LEU A 35 24.04 -21.24 -6.13
CA LEU A 35 23.31 -20.31 -7.01
C LEU A 35 22.05 -20.95 -7.61
N GLY A 36 22.13 -22.22 -8.03
CA GLY A 36 20.96 -22.99 -8.48
C GLY A 36 19.93 -23.18 -7.37
N LEU A 37 20.38 -23.44 -6.14
CA LEU A 37 19.48 -23.59 -4.98
C LEU A 37 18.79 -22.27 -4.62
N ILE A 38 19.51 -21.14 -4.69
CA ILE A 38 18.96 -19.78 -4.47
C ILE A 38 17.94 -19.42 -5.55
N LEU A 39 18.23 -19.76 -6.81
CA LEU A 39 17.30 -19.53 -7.92
C LEU A 39 16.02 -20.37 -7.72
N LEU A 40 16.16 -21.65 -7.37
CA LEU A 40 15.03 -22.54 -7.06
C LEU A 40 14.21 -22.04 -5.86
N PHE A 41 14.85 -21.54 -4.81
CA PHE A 41 14.17 -20.94 -3.65
C PHE A 41 13.42 -19.65 -4.03
N SER A 42 13.99 -18.84 -4.92
CA SER A 42 13.36 -17.60 -5.40
C SER A 42 12.12 -17.87 -6.25
N LEU A 43 12.15 -18.89 -7.10
CA LEU A 43 10.97 -19.33 -7.88
C LEU A 43 9.86 -19.96 -7.02
N ALA A 44 10.21 -20.55 -5.87
CA ALA A 44 9.24 -21.16 -4.96
C ALA A 44 8.47 -20.15 -4.09
N SER A 45 8.92 -18.90 -3.99
CA SER A 45 8.26 -17.86 -3.18
C SER A 45 7.14 -17.15 -3.95
N SER A 46 6.15 -17.91 -4.41
CA SER A 46 4.84 -17.34 -4.78
C SER A 46 3.97 -17.31 -3.53
N GLN A 47 4.05 -16.23 -2.76
CA GLN A 47 3.16 -16.04 -1.62
C GLN A 47 1.72 -15.90 -2.14
N LYS A 48 0.91 -16.94 -1.96
CA LYS A 48 -0.53 -16.86 -2.22
C LYS A 48 -1.13 -15.88 -1.22
N LEU A 49 -1.58 -14.73 -1.71
CA LEU A 49 -2.15 -13.68 -0.88
C LEU A 49 -3.46 -14.17 -0.27
N ASP A 50 -3.57 -14.13 1.07
CA ASP A 50 -4.76 -14.56 1.79
C ASP A 50 -5.95 -13.62 1.46
N PRO A 51 -7.02 -14.12 0.80
CA PRO A 51 -8.19 -13.32 0.46
C PRO A 51 -8.91 -12.74 1.68
N SER A 52 -8.76 -13.35 2.87
CA SER A 52 -9.37 -12.86 4.11
C SER A 52 -8.67 -11.61 4.66
N LYS A 53 -7.37 -11.46 4.39
CA LYS A 53 -6.54 -10.33 4.83
C LYS A 53 -6.52 -9.18 3.83
N HIS A 54 -6.81 -9.46 2.56
CA HIS A 54 -6.75 -8.51 1.47
C HIS A 54 -8.10 -8.39 0.75
N PRO A 55 -9.08 -7.69 1.37
CA PRO A 55 -10.41 -7.55 0.80
C PRO A 55 -10.35 -6.79 -0.53
N ILE A 56 -11.21 -7.19 -1.47
CA ILE A 56 -11.34 -6.56 -2.79
C ILE A 56 -12.74 -5.97 -2.90
N VAL A 57 -12.81 -4.68 -3.23
CA VAL A 57 -14.06 -3.94 -3.45
C VAL A 57 -14.09 -3.40 -4.87
N THR A 58 -15.28 -3.37 -5.46
CA THR A 58 -15.50 -2.77 -6.78
C THR A 58 -15.83 -1.30 -6.61
N THR A 59 -15.20 -0.43 -7.40
CA THR A 59 -15.56 0.99 -7.52
C THR A 59 -16.18 1.27 -8.88
N ASN A 60 -16.71 2.47 -9.08
CA ASN A 60 -17.13 2.94 -10.40
C ASN A 60 -15.98 3.08 -11.41
N TYR A 61 -14.72 3.09 -10.96
CA TYR A 61 -13.54 3.21 -11.82
C TYR A 61 -12.76 1.90 -11.99
N GLY A 62 -13.05 0.88 -11.18
CA GLY A 62 -12.35 -0.41 -11.22
C GLY A 62 -12.24 -1.07 -9.85
N LYS A 63 -11.60 -2.24 -9.77
CA LYS A 63 -11.45 -2.98 -8.51
C LYS A 63 -10.25 -2.46 -7.72
N ILE A 64 -10.40 -2.41 -6.39
CA ILE A 64 -9.31 -2.05 -5.46
C ILE A 64 -9.12 -3.13 -4.41
N ARG A 65 -7.87 -3.34 -3.98
CA ARG A 65 -7.50 -4.27 -2.91
C ARG A 65 -7.02 -3.51 -1.68
N GLY A 66 -7.72 -3.69 -0.56
CA GLY A 66 -7.35 -3.13 0.73
C GLY A 66 -6.54 -4.08 1.61
N ILE A 67 -6.48 -3.76 2.90
CA ILE A 67 -5.89 -4.58 3.96
C ILE A 67 -6.80 -4.60 5.18
N LYS A 68 -7.06 -5.78 5.74
CA LYS A 68 -7.71 -5.95 7.03
C LYS A 68 -6.68 -5.75 8.14
N LYS A 69 -6.95 -4.84 9.07
CA LYS A 69 -6.05 -4.46 10.16
C LYS A 69 -6.75 -4.65 11.50
N ASP A 70 -6.14 -5.47 12.36
CA ASP A 70 -6.55 -5.59 13.76
C ASP A 70 -6.18 -4.32 14.52
N LEU A 71 -7.03 -3.92 15.45
CA LEU A 71 -6.81 -2.77 16.31
C LEU A 71 -6.14 -3.21 17.62
N ASN A 72 -5.35 -2.32 18.22
CA ASN A 72 -4.74 -2.55 19.53
C ASN A 72 -5.77 -2.35 20.66
N ASN A 73 -6.91 -3.02 20.57
CA ASN A 73 -7.99 -3.00 21.54
C ASN A 73 -8.79 -4.30 21.42
N GLU A 74 -8.94 -5.03 22.54
CA GLU A 74 -9.59 -6.34 22.56
C GLU A 74 -11.11 -6.29 22.29
N ILE A 75 -11.73 -5.13 22.48
CA ILE A 75 -13.17 -4.92 22.30
C ILE A 75 -13.48 -4.52 20.85
N LEU A 76 -12.57 -3.79 20.20
CA LEU A 76 -12.80 -3.29 18.85
C LEU A 76 -12.44 -4.36 17.82
N GLY A 77 -13.38 -4.64 16.92
CA GLY A 77 -13.13 -5.52 15.79
C GLY A 77 -12.14 -4.92 14.78
N PRO A 78 -11.65 -5.76 13.85
CA PRO A 78 -10.76 -5.30 12.80
C PRO A 78 -11.42 -4.29 11.86
N VAL A 79 -10.60 -3.53 11.16
CA VAL A 79 -11.03 -2.52 10.17
C VAL A 79 -10.44 -2.89 8.81
N GLU A 80 -11.25 -2.84 7.75
CA GLU A 80 -10.73 -2.87 6.39
C GLU A 80 -10.26 -1.48 5.99
N GLN A 81 -9.01 -1.36 5.56
CA GLN A 81 -8.39 -0.12 5.13
C GLN A 81 -8.15 -0.14 3.63
N TYR A 82 -8.58 0.92 2.94
CA TYR A 82 -8.27 1.18 1.54
C TYR A 82 -7.54 2.53 1.48
N LEU A 83 -6.22 2.46 1.35
CA LEU A 83 -5.31 3.61 1.44
C LEU A 83 -4.85 4.03 0.03
N GLY A 84 -4.71 5.34 -0.19
CA GLY A 84 -4.21 5.86 -1.46
C GLY A 84 -5.15 5.58 -2.64
N VAL A 85 -6.46 5.66 -2.42
CA VAL A 85 -7.46 5.45 -3.49
C VAL A 85 -7.59 6.73 -4.32
N PRO A 86 -7.31 6.70 -5.65
CA PRO A 86 -7.42 7.89 -6.48
C PRO A 86 -8.89 8.30 -6.63
N TYR A 87 -9.19 9.56 -6.32
CA TYR A 87 -10.54 10.11 -6.50
C TYR A 87 -10.63 11.15 -7.63
N ALA A 88 -9.48 11.59 -8.14
CA ALA A 88 -9.36 12.51 -9.27
C ALA A 88 -8.09 12.22 -10.07
N THR A 89 -8.03 12.72 -11.30
CA THR A 89 -6.82 12.70 -12.13
C THR A 89 -5.77 13.67 -11.56
N ALA A 90 -4.49 13.29 -11.63
CA ALA A 90 -3.37 14.10 -11.15
C ALA A 90 -3.41 15.55 -11.68
N PRO A 91 -3.33 16.57 -10.82
CA PRO A 91 -3.45 17.99 -11.20
C PRO A 91 -2.11 18.58 -11.67
N ILE A 92 -1.38 17.84 -12.52
CA ILE A 92 -0.05 18.19 -13.01
C ILE A 92 -0.10 18.81 -14.41
N GLY A 93 0.92 19.60 -14.77
CA GLY A 93 1.02 20.23 -16.08
C GLY A 93 -0.15 21.17 -16.36
N ASP A 94 -0.82 21.00 -17.49
CA ASP A 94 -1.95 21.84 -17.92
C ASP A 94 -3.18 21.74 -17.00
N ARG A 95 -3.23 20.71 -16.14
CA ARG A 95 -4.30 20.50 -15.15
C ARG A 95 -4.06 21.28 -13.85
N ARG A 96 -2.87 21.89 -13.70
CA ARG A 96 -2.57 22.72 -12.53
C ARG A 96 -3.48 23.94 -12.53
N PHE A 97 -4.07 24.24 -11.37
CA PHE A 97 -5.04 25.33 -11.19
C PHE A 97 -6.34 25.20 -12.00
N GLN A 98 -6.63 24.01 -12.52
CA GLN A 98 -7.93 23.67 -13.10
C GLN A 98 -8.78 22.91 -12.07
N PRO A 99 -10.11 22.86 -12.23
CA PRO A 99 -10.96 21.97 -11.43
C PRO A 99 -10.51 20.50 -11.53
N PRO A 100 -10.65 19.70 -10.45
CA PRO A 100 -10.25 18.29 -10.50
C PRO A 100 -11.19 17.51 -11.42
N GLU A 101 -10.62 16.63 -12.23
CA GLU A 101 -11.37 15.74 -13.12
C GLU A 101 -11.44 14.33 -12.54
N ALA A 102 -12.46 13.56 -12.92
CA ALA A 102 -12.58 12.16 -12.53
C ALA A 102 -11.32 11.36 -12.94
N PRO A 103 -10.93 10.34 -12.16
CA PRO A 103 -9.80 9.49 -12.50
C PRO A 103 -10.15 8.59 -13.69
N GLY A 104 -9.14 8.20 -14.47
CA GLY A 104 -9.31 7.18 -15.50
C GLY A 104 -9.68 5.82 -14.90
N SER A 105 -10.58 5.09 -15.54
CA SER A 105 -10.92 3.71 -15.13
C SER A 105 -9.76 2.75 -15.39
N TRP A 106 -9.68 1.68 -14.60
CA TRP A 106 -8.67 0.63 -14.72
C TRP A 106 -9.32 -0.76 -14.75
N GLN A 107 -8.70 -1.68 -15.50
CA GLN A 107 -9.20 -3.06 -15.66
C GLN A 107 -8.68 -3.98 -14.55
N GLU A 108 -7.40 -3.85 -14.20
CA GLU A 108 -6.72 -4.70 -13.22
C GLU A 108 -7.03 -4.29 -11.77
N ILE A 109 -6.83 -5.20 -10.82
CA ILE A 109 -7.04 -4.88 -9.39
C ILE A 109 -5.94 -3.92 -8.92
N ARG A 110 -6.31 -2.69 -8.57
CA ARG A 110 -5.37 -1.70 -8.01
C ARG A 110 -5.12 -1.95 -6.53
N ASN A 111 -3.85 -1.95 -6.11
CA ASN A 111 -3.51 -2.05 -4.69
C ASN A 111 -3.79 -0.70 -3.98
N ALA A 112 -4.53 -0.77 -2.88
CA ALA A 112 -4.88 0.34 -2.00
C ALA A 112 -4.50 -0.01 -0.56
N THR A 113 -3.24 -0.43 -0.35
CA THR A 113 -2.73 -0.94 0.94
C THR A 113 -1.72 0.00 1.61
N GLN A 114 -1.36 1.10 0.96
CA GLN A 114 -0.36 2.07 1.42
C GLN A 114 -0.85 3.49 1.12
N PHE A 115 -0.41 4.46 1.94
CA PHE A 115 -0.68 5.86 1.68
C PHE A 115 -0.02 6.32 0.38
N ALA A 116 -0.75 7.11 -0.39
CA ALA A 116 -0.21 7.85 -1.51
C ALA A 116 0.58 9.08 -1.01
N PRO A 117 1.39 9.73 -1.88
CA PRO A 117 2.07 10.98 -1.51
C PRO A 117 1.09 12.05 -1.03
N VAL A 118 1.52 12.85 -0.05
CA VAL A 118 0.75 14.03 0.38
C VAL A 118 0.96 15.18 -0.61
N CYS A 119 0.06 16.17 -0.56
CA CYS A 119 0.22 17.36 -1.39
C CYS A 119 1.42 18.21 -0.96
N PRO A 120 2.03 18.97 -1.88
CA PRO A 120 3.20 19.79 -1.59
C PRO A 120 2.86 20.85 -0.52
N GLN A 121 3.59 20.82 0.59
CA GLN A 121 3.40 21.72 1.72
C GLN A 121 4.74 21.98 2.43
N ASN A 122 4.94 23.22 2.85
CA ASN A 122 6.09 23.59 3.68
C ASN A 122 5.62 23.85 5.12
N VAL A 123 5.92 22.90 6.02
CA VAL A 123 5.63 23.04 7.46
C VAL A 123 6.76 23.72 8.23
N HIS A 124 7.94 23.88 7.62
CA HIS A 124 9.08 24.52 8.25
C HIS A 124 9.10 26.01 7.91
N GLY A 125 8.82 26.86 8.92
CA GLY A 125 9.14 28.28 8.90
C GLY A 125 8.14 29.23 8.24
N VAL A 126 6.90 28.78 7.92
CA VAL A 126 5.90 29.64 7.24
C VAL A 126 4.61 29.85 8.05
N LEU A 127 4.21 28.90 8.90
CA LEU A 127 2.98 29.01 9.68
C LEU A 127 3.29 29.43 11.13
N PRO A 128 2.65 30.50 11.64
CA PRO A 128 2.70 30.81 13.06
C PRO A 128 2.16 29.61 13.85
N GLU A 129 2.93 29.15 14.84
CA GLU A 129 2.57 28.03 15.72
C GLU A 129 1.17 28.20 16.34
N ILE A 130 0.77 29.46 16.57
CA ILE A 130 -0.55 29.86 17.11
C ILE A 130 -1.76 29.49 16.22
N MET A 131 -1.57 29.16 14.94
CA MET A 131 -2.66 28.81 14.01
C MET A 131 -2.81 27.30 13.82
N LEU A 132 -1.93 26.50 14.41
CA LEU A 132 -1.95 25.05 14.29
C LEU A 132 -2.40 24.42 15.61
N PRO A 133 -3.08 23.26 15.57
CA PRO A 133 -3.42 22.53 16.78
C PRO A 133 -2.16 22.18 17.58
N VAL A 134 -2.22 22.33 18.90
CA VAL A 134 -1.08 22.10 19.81
C VAL A 134 -0.47 20.70 19.64
N TRP A 135 -1.29 19.66 19.45
CA TRP A 135 -0.81 18.29 19.23
C TRP A 135 0.04 18.13 17.96
N PHE A 136 -0.16 19.00 16.96
CA PHE A 136 0.57 19.00 15.69
C PHE A 136 1.93 19.70 15.84
N THR A 137 1.98 20.82 16.58
CA THR A 137 3.20 21.60 16.78
C THR A 137 4.13 20.97 17.81
N ASP A 138 3.59 20.39 18.88
CA ASP A 138 4.36 19.74 19.95
C ASP A 138 5.14 18.49 19.50
N ASN A 139 4.71 17.85 18.40
CA ASN A 139 5.33 16.64 17.86
C ASN A 139 5.68 16.81 16.37
N LEU A 140 6.30 17.94 16.03
CA LEU A 140 6.59 18.29 14.64
C LEU A 140 7.46 17.24 13.93
N ASP A 141 8.37 16.54 14.62
CA ASP A 141 9.18 15.47 14.03
C ASP A 141 8.33 14.27 13.58
N VAL A 142 7.32 13.91 14.37
CA VAL A 142 6.38 12.82 14.04
C VAL A 142 5.47 13.25 12.89
N ALA A 143 4.94 14.47 12.96
CA ALA A 143 4.11 15.05 11.89
C ALA A 143 4.90 15.17 10.58
N ALA A 144 6.16 15.60 10.65
CA ALA A 144 7.09 15.69 9.52
C ALA A 144 7.26 14.33 8.84
N GLY A 145 7.30 13.23 9.61
CA GLY A 145 7.31 11.86 9.10
C GLY A 145 6.16 11.53 8.14
N TYR A 146 4.94 12.03 8.42
CA TYR A 146 3.76 11.77 7.58
C TYR A 146 3.74 12.59 6.27
N ILE A 147 4.54 13.66 6.20
CA ILE A 147 4.54 14.60 5.07
C ILE A 147 5.85 14.59 4.28
N GLN A 148 6.75 13.64 4.52
CA GLN A 148 8.03 13.56 3.80
C GLN A 148 7.85 13.23 2.32
N ASN A 149 6.92 12.33 2.02
CA ASN A 149 6.64 11.88 0.65
C ASN A 149 5.60 12.80 0.00
N GLN A 150 6.05 13.87 -0.65
CA GLN A 150 5.18 14.86 -1.30
C GLN A 150 5.21 14.74 -2.83
N SER A 151 4.06 14.98 -3.47
CA SER A 151 3.94 15.03 -4.94
C SER A 151 2.78 15.95 -5.32
N GLU A 152 2.83 16.60 -6.49
CA GLU A 152 1.65 17.27 -7.06
C GLU A 152 0.55 16.25 -7.47
N ASP A 153 0.93 15.00 -7.75
CA ASP A 153 -0.03 13.88 -7.83
C ASP A 153 -0.37 13.41 -6.41
N CYS A 154 -1.33 14.09 -5.77
CA CYS A 154 -1.73 13.86 -4.38
C CYS A 154 -3.26 13.73 -4.17
N LEU A 155 -4.07 13.66 -5.24
CA LEU A 155 -5.54 13.60 -5.14
C LEU A 155 -6.03 12.16 -4.83
N TYR A 156 -5.68 11.72 -3.62
CA TYR A 156 -6.00 10.40 -3.08
C TYR A 156 -6.77 10.54 -1.76
N LEU A 157 -7.56 9.52 -1.45
CA LEU A 157 -8.27 9.42 -0.17
C LEU A 157 -8.03 8.06 0.48
N ASN A 158 -8.35 8.00 1.77
CA ASN A 158 -8.24 6.80 2.59
C ASN A 158 -9.62 6.45 3.14
N VAL A 159 -10.00 5.18 3.05
CA VAL A 159 -11.31 4.68 3.50
C VAL A 159 -11.09 3.63 4.59
N TYR A 160 -11.76 3.81 5.72
CA TYR A 160 -11.73 2.89 6.86
C TYR A 160 -13.13 2.32 7.05
N VAL A 161 -13.28 1.01 6.90
CA VAL A 161 -14.56 0.31 6.96
C VAL A 161 -14.54 -0.60 8.19
N PRO A 162 -15.36 -0.33 9.23
CA PRO A 162 -15.45 -1.24 10.37
C PRO A 162 -16.01 -2.59 9.91
N THR A 163 -15.41 -3.68 10.39
CA THR A 163 -15.96 -5.02 10.18
C THR A 163 -16.87 -5.41 11.33
N GLU A 164 -17.92 -6.17 11.01
CA GLU A 164 -18.90 -6.65 11.99
C GLU A 164 -18.35 -7.83 12.83
N ASP A 165 -17.07 -8.21 12.63
CA ASP A 165 -16.34 -9.21 13.42
C ASP A 165 -15.95 -8.68 14.82
N ALA A 166 -16.24 -7.41 15.13
CA ALA A 166 -16.18 -6.91 16.49
C ALA A 166 -17.08 -7.80 17.35
N GLN A 167 -16.52 -8.37 18.42
CA GLN A 167 -17.25 -9.18 19.40
C GLN A 167 -18.57 -8.49 19.69
N GLN A 168 -19.67 -9.00 19.15
CA GLN A 168 -20.97 -8.42 19.41
C GLN A 168 -21.11 -8.41 20.93
N PRO A 169 -21.38 -7.28 21.59
CA PRO A 169 -21.76 -7.34 22.99
C PRO A 169 -22.90 -8.36 23.07
N PHE A 170 -22.75 -9.31 24.00
CA PHE A 170 -23.52 -10.56 24.18
C PHE A 170 -25.06 -10.44 24.17
N PHE A 171 -25.60 -9.24 23.92
CA PHE A 171 -27.01 -8.89 23.93
C PHE A 171 -27.66 -8.66 22.56
N LEU A 172 -26.96 -8.85 21.43
CA LEU A 172 -27.61 -8.81 20.12
C LEU A 172 -27.99 -10.23 19.64
N PRO A 173 -29.24 -10.46 19.20
CA PRO A 173 -29.66 -11.76 18.70
C PRO A 173 -28.87 -12.14 17.44
N SER A 174 -28.42 -13.39 17.38
CA SER A 174 -27.62 -14.04 16.32
C SER A 174 -28.29 -14.10 14.94
N SER A 175 -29.41 -13.40 14.73
CA SER A 175 -30.19 -13.37 13.50
C SER A 175 -30.02 -12.08 12.69
N LEU A 176 -29.17 -11.15 13.13
CA LEU A 176 -28.92 -9.92 12.38
C LEU A 176 -28.18 -10.24 11.07
N PRO A 177 -28.64 -9.69 9.93
CA PRO A 177 -27.96 -9.84 8.65
C PRO A 177 -26.53 -9.28 8.70
N VAL A 178 -25.53 -10.11 8.40
CA VAL A 178 -24.16 -9.67 8.18
C VAL A 178 -24.09 -8.91 6.84
N PHE A 179 -23.59 -7.68 6.87
CA PHE A 179 -23.49 -6.82 5.69
C PHE A 179 -22.04 -6.44 5.41
N ARG A 180 -21.52 -6.88 4.27
CA ARG A 180 -20.16 -6.54 3.82
C ARG A 180 -20.17 -5.38 2.82
N LEU A 181 -19.13 -4.53 2.85
CA LEU A 181 -18.95 -3.52 1.82
C LEU A 181 -18.79 -4.21 0.46
N SER A 182 -19.63 -3.84 -0.50
CA SER A 182 -19.65 -4.47 -1.83
C SER A 182 -19.16 -3.53 -2.93
N THR A 183 -19.66 -2.29 -2.91
CA THR A 183 -19.29 -1.26 -3.87
C THR A 183 -19.00 0.06 -3.17
N LEU A 184 -17.91 0.71 -3.59
CA LEU A 184 -17.51 2.04 -3.18
C LEU A 184 -17.68 3.00 -4.36
N THR A 185 -18.57 3.97 -4.24
CA THR A 185 -18.76 5.00 -5.26
C THR A 185 -17.92 6.21 -4.91
N LEU A 186 -17.04 6.60 -5.84
CA LEU A 186 -16.17 7.77 -5.72
C LEU A 186 -16.62 8.85 -6.69
N GLN A 187 -16.89 10.04 -6.17
CA GLN A 187 -17.27 11.19 -6.99
C GLN A 187 -16.46 12.43 -6.59
N PRO A 188 -15.70 13.04 -7.52
CA PRO A 188 -15.16 14.37 -7.28
C PRO A 188 -16.33 15.35 -7.17
N GLN A 189 -16.38 16.13 -6.09
CA GLN A 189 -17.41 17.16 -5.96
C GLN A 189 -17.20 18.20 -7.07
N PRO A 190 -18.23 18.56 -7.84
CA PRO A 190 -18.13 19.70 -8.74
C PRO A 190 -17.83 20.94 -7.90
N LEU A 191 -16.92 21.80 -8.37
CA LEU A 191 -16.78 23.14 -7.82
C LEU A 191 -18.13 23.83 -8.00
N THR A 192 -18.96 23.87 -6.97
CA THR A 192 -20.01 24.87 -6.90
C THR A 192 -19.28 26.21 -6.85
N PRO A 193 -19.52 27.14 -7.79
CA PRO A 193 -19.05 28.49 -7.62
C PRO A 193 -19.81 29.08 -6.45
N HIS A 194 -19.30 28.91 -5.23
CA HIS A 194 -19.67 29.81 -4.15
C HIS A 194 -19.07 31.15 -4.53
N PRO A 195 -19.87 32.20 -4.75
CA PRO A 195 -19.33 33.53 -4.93
C PRO A 195 -18.72 33.93 -3.59
N ILE A 196 -17.44 33.64 -3.38
CA ILE A 196 -16.64 34.35 -2.38
C ILE A 196 -16.49 35.75 -2.96
N SER A 197 -17.40 36.63 -2.56
CA SER A 197 -17.32 38.06 -2.83
C SER A 197 -15.99 38.58 -2.29
N GLY A 198 -14.96 38.67 -3.14
CA GLY A 198 -13.70 39.34 -2.78
C GLY A 198 -12.41 38.81 -3.40
N LEU A 199 -12.36 37.62 -4.01
CA LEU A 199 -11.08 37.01 -4.44
C LEU A 199 -11.08 36.59 -5.91
N LYS A 200 -11.48 37.48 -6.83
CA LYS A 200 -11.40 37.21 -8.28
C LYS A 200 -9.98 37.24 -8.87
N ASN A 201 -8.97 37.70 -8.11
CA ASN A 201 -7.64 38.01 -8.67
C ASN A 201 -6.44 37.30 -7.99
N GLN A 202 -6.64 36.20 -7.26
CA GLN A 202 -5.51 35.56 -6.55
C GLN A 202 -5.25 34.08 -6.82
N GLY A 203 -5.84 33.46 -7.84
CA GLY A 203 -5.42 32.12 -8.30
C GLY A 203 -5.44 30.99 -7.25
N ASN A 204 -6.00 31.23 -6.07
CA ASN A 204 -6.07 30.28 -4.98
C ASN A 204 -7.30 29.39 -5.20
N TRP A 205 -7.11 28.37 -6.03
CA TRP A 205 -8.08 27.29 -6.17
C TRP A 205 -7.81 26.27 -5.08
N PHE A 206 -8.66 26.25 -4.06
CA PHE A 206 -8.69 25.17 -3.08
C PHE A 206 -9.38 23.97 -3.73
N TRP A 207 -8.75 22.79 -3.69
CA TRP A 207 -9.35 21.58 -4.26
C TRP A 207 -10.62 21.21 -3.47
N PRO A 208 -11.78 21.01 -4.13
CA PRO A 208 -13.01 20.65 -3.45
C PRO A 208 -12.87 19.26 -2.81
N PRO A 209 -13.55 18.99 -1.68
CA PRO A 209 -13.53 17.68 -1.05
C PRO A 209 -14.08 16.60 -1.99
N ALA A 210 -13.63 15.36 -1.84
CA ALA A 210 -14.24 14.22 -2.52
C ALA A 210 -15.51 13.76 -1.79
N SER A 211 -16.45 13.14 -2.51
CA SER A 211 -17.56 12.40 -1.89
C SER A 211 -17.43 10.90 -2.10
N CYS A 212 -17.68 10.16 -1.02
CA CYS A 212 -17.73 8.70 -1.02
C CYS A 212 -19.13 8.24 -0.63
N SER A 213 -19.66 7.24 -1.34
CA SER A 213 -20.90 6.56 -0.96
C SER A 213 -20.70 5.05 -0.96
N PHE A 214 -21.35 4.38 -0.01
CA PHE A 214 -21.14 2.96 0.26
C PHE A 214 -22.41 2.17 -0.04
N THR A 215 -22.26 0.99 -0.65
CA THR A 215 -23.33 -0.01 -0.73
C THR A 215 -22.90 -1.30 -0.06
N LYS A 216 -23.69 -1.70 0.94
CA LYS A 216 -23.52 -2.95 1.69
C LYS A 216 -24.34 -4.06 1.02
N ARG A 217 -23.76 -5.26 0.86
CA ARG A 217 -24.47 -6.47 0.40
C ARG A 217 -24.56 -7.47 1.54
N ARG A 218 -25.74 -8.06 1.72
CA ARG A 218 -26.00 -9.11 2.72
C ARG A 218 -25.27 -10.39 2.30
N GLU A 219 -24.58 -11.02 3.23
CA GLU A 219 -23.98 -12.32 2.98
C GLU A 219 -25.08 -13.37 2.74
N GLY A 220 -25.06 -14.02 1.57
CA GLY A 220 -26.04 -15.06 1.19
C GLY A 220 -27.40 -14.60 0.63
N GLY A 221 -27.60 -13.34 0.25
CA GLY A 221 -28.90 -12.85 -0.27
C GLY A 221 -28.80 -11.91 -1.49
N ARG A 222 -29.74 -12.08 -2.43
CA ARG A 222 -29.93 -11.29 -3.67
C ARG A 222 -30.01 -9.77 -3.39
N GLU A 223 -29.50 -8.96 -4.32
CA GLU A 223 -29.40 -7.49 -4.25
C GLU A 223 -30.67 -6.81 -3.72
N GLY A 224 -30.54 -6.15 -2.56
CA GLY A 224 -31.50 -5.19 -2.06
C GLY A 224 -30.81 -3.83 -1.93
N GLY A 225 -31.02 -2.96 -2.92
CA GLY A 225 -30.45 -1.61 -2.93
C GLY A 225 -31.04 -0.74 -1.83
N ARG A 226 -30.20 -0.29 -0.91
CA ARG A 226 -30.48 0.88 -0.07
C ARG A 226 -29.16 1.65 0.09
N GLY A 227 -28.98 2.67 -0.75
CA GLY A 227 -27.84 3.57 -0.68
C GLY A 227 -27.96 4.44 0.56
N SER A 228 -26.95 4.40 1.43
CA SER A 228 -26.77 5.39 2.48
C SER A 228 -25.94 6.55 1.90
N THR A 229 -26.61 7.62 1.51
CA THR A 229 -25.97 8.90 1.17
C THR A 229 -25.54 9.56 2.48
N GLY A 230 -24.24 9.57 2.76
CA GLY A 230 -23.68 10.44 3.80
C GLY A 230 -23.53 11.84 3.20
N SER A 231 -24.37 12.78 3.61
CA SER A 231 -24.15 14.20 3.31
C SER A 231 -22.98 14.73 4.15
N PRO A 232 -22.13 15.62 3.59
CA PRO A 232 -21.16 16.36 4.37
C PRO A 232 -21.88 17.50 5.09
N GLY A 233 -22.01 17.40 6.40
CA GLY A 233 -22.64 18.42 7.22
C GLY A 233 -23.24 17.84 8.48
N ASP A 234 -22.37 17.43 9.40
CA ASP A 234 -22.66 17.48 10.82
C ASP A 234 -21.35 17.90 11.49
N ASP A 235 -21.20 19.22 11.63
CA ASP A 235 -20.31 19.82 12.62
C ASP A 235 -20.71 19.22 13.98
N ILE A 236 -19.80 18.46 14.60
CA ILE A 236 -19.92 18.08 16.00
C ILE A 236 -19.10 19.10 16.80
N PRO A 237 -19.69 19.71 17.85
CA PRO A 237 -19.16 20.88 18.57
C PRO A 237 -17.80 20.68 19.23
#